data_AF-A0A962E7Z7-F1
#
_entry.id   AF-A0A962E7Z7-F1
#
_cell.length_a   1.000
_cell.length_b   1.000
_cell.length_c   1.000
_cell.angle_alpha   90.00
_cell.angle_beta   90.00
_cell.angle_gamma   90.00
#
_symmetry.space_group_name_H-M   'P 1'
#
loop_
_entity.id
_entity.type
_entity.pdbx_description
1 polymer ?
#
loop_
_entity_poly.entity_id
_entity_poly.type
_entity_poly.pdbx_seq_one_letter_code
_entity_poly.pdbx_strand_id
1 'polypeptide(L)'
;TRTNALFLIETGKFGNWNVEAGLRWEQQRIDVAASNDRKHYAFSYSLAGRYQFNDHWSGLLRFDRAQRVPGAEELYSDGPHVATATYELGDVDLSEETSQQFEVGVHYDADILHWELNLFHNRFDDFIYLADTGVELEDLPARQWSQADARFTGLEGLVRYHLGETRVGHFDLTARFDQVRARLEEGGDLPRISPTRFGLGLDWLHNEWSGGIELLRVAAQDRVADFETRTDGYTTLSADLSYGFEWAAKEFEVFVQGRNLTDEQARVHTSLIKDRAPLPGRNLAFGVRSFF
;
A
#
# COMPACT_ATOMS: atom_id res chain seq x y z
N THR A 1 20.72 -14.07 -8.89
CA THR A 1 20.76 -12.63 -9.24
C THR A 1 21.82 -11.91 -8.43
N ARG A 2 22.56 -10.99 -9.05
CA ARG A 2 23.51 -10.08 -8.40
C ARG A 2 23.19 -8.64 -8.80
N THR A 3 23.16 -7.74 -7.83
CA THR A 3 22.84 -6.32 -8.05
C THR A 3 23.91 -5.43 -7.44
N ASN A 4 24.40 -4.45 -8.19
CA ASN A 4 25.28 -3.39 -7.70
C ASN A 4 24.59 -2.05 -7.95
N ALA A 5 24.58 -1.17 -6.95
CA ALA A 5 23.95 0.14 -7.07
C ALA A 5 24.79 1.23 -6.43
N LEU A 6 24.75 2.42 -7.04
CA LEU A 6 25.25 3.66 -6.51
C LEU A 6 24.06 4.62 -6.33
N PHE A 7 24.00 5.32 -5.20
CA PHE A 7 22.96 6.30 -4.93
C PHE A 7 23.55 7.56 -4.32
N LEU A 8 22.88 8.68 -4.56
CA LEU A 8 23.16 9.99 -3.99
C LEU A 8 21.84 10.63 -3.59
N ILE A 9 21.76 11.17 -2.38
CA ILE A 9 20.62 11.93 -1.88
C ILE A 9 21.16 13.22 -1.31
N GLU A 10 20.57 14.33 -1.72
CA GLU A 10 20.89 15.66 -1.21
C GLU A 10 19.61 16.32 -0.69
N THR A 11 19.72 16.96 0.47
CA THR A 11 18.61 17.70 1.08
C THR A 11 19.05 19.12 1.37
N GLY A 12 18.13 20.07 1.21
CA GLY A 12 18.42 21.48 1.41
C GLY A 12 17.21 22.26 1.89
N LYS A 13 17.45 23.21 2.80
CA LYS A 13 16.43 24.15 3.27
C LYS A 13 16.72 25.55 2.75
N PHE A 14 15.78 26.13 2.02
CA PHE A 14 15.90 27.43 1.36
C PHE A 14 14.71 28.32 1.74
N GLY A 15 14.86 29.09 2.83
CA GLY A 15 13.75 29.83 3.40
C GLY A 15 12.62 28.88 3.82
N ASN A 16 11.45 29.04 3.21
CA ASN A 16 10.26 28.21 3.47
C ASN A 16 10.24 26.90 2.67
N TRP A 17 11.23 26.63 1.83
CA TRP A 17 11.35 25.39 1.07
C TRP A 17 12.23 24.38 1.81
N ASN A 18 11.76 23.13 1.91
CA ASN A 18 12.59 21.96 2.15
C ASN A 18 12.60 21.15 0.86
N VAL A 19 13.77 20.93 0.28
CA VAL A 19 13.96 20.25 -1.01
C VAL A 19 14.80 19.00 -0.80
N GLU A 20 14.44 17.93 -1.48
CA GLU A 20 15.19 16.68 -1.55
C GLU A 20 15.36 16.28 -3.02
N ALA A 21 16.56 15.87 -3.39
CA ALA A 21 16.85 15.32 -4.71
C ALA A 21 17.61 14.00 -4.55
N GLY A 22 17.27 13.02 -5.37
CA GLY A 22 17.87 11.69 -5.35
C GLY A 22 18.31 11.25 -6.75
N LEU A 23 19.42 10.53 -6.81
CA LEU A 23 19.90 9.81 -8.00
C LEU A 23 20.24 8.38 -7.60
N ARG A 24 19.92 7.42 -8.48
CA ARG A 24 20.33 6.02 -8.33
C ARG A 24 20.69 5.44 -9.69
N TRP A 25 21.85 4.80 -9.76
CA TRP A 25 22.23 3.96 -10.89
C TRP A 25 22.44 2.54 -10.40
N GLU A 26 21.83 1.58 -11.11
CA GLU A 26 21.84 0.18 -10.76
C GLU A 26 22.23 -0.67 -11.96
N GLN A 27 23.01 -1.73 -11.69
CA GLN A 27 23.28 -2.79 -12.62
C GLN A 27 22.84 -4.11 -11.99
N GLN A 28 21.96 -4.83 -12.69
CA GLN A 28 21.52 -6.16 -12.29
C GLN A 28 22.02 -7.22 -13.27
N ARG A 29 22.45 -8.37 -12.74
CA ARG A 29 22.81 -9.56 -13.52
C ARG A 29 22.03 -10.77 -13.01
N ILE A 30 21.40 -11.49 -13.93
CA ILE A 30 20.69 -12.73 -13.65
C ILE A 30 21.43 -13.84 -14.39
N ASP A 31 21.99 -14.77 -13.63
CA ASP A 31 22.69 -15.95 -14.15
C ASP A 31 21.76 -17.15 -14.00
N VAL A 32 21.45 -17.84 -15.10
CA VAL A 32 20.53 -19.00 -15.12
C VAL A 32 21.19 -20.16 -15.84
N ALA A 33 21.19 -21.35 -15.24
CA ALA A 33 21.86 -22.52 -15.83
C ALA A 33 21.23 -22.97 -17.17
N ALA A 34 19.94 -22.67 -17.39
CA ALA A 34 19.15 -23.12 -18.53
C ALA A 34 18.98 -22.07 -19.64
N SER A 35 19.53 -20.86 -19.50
CA SER A 35 19.37 -19.76 -20.46
C SER A 35 20.61 -18.86 -20.48
N ASN A 36 20.63 -17.86 -21.37
CA ASN A 36 21.70 -16.88 -21.41
C ASN A 36 21.60 -15.92 -20.21
N ASP A 37 22.75 -15.60 -19.62
CA ASP A 37 22.84 -14.57 -18.58
C ASP A 37 22.29 -13.23 -19.10
N ARG A 38 21.50 -12.55 -18.27
CA ARG A 38 20.97 -11.22 -18.59
C ARG A 38 21.61 -10.15 -17.74
N LYS A 39 21.86 -9.01 -18.39
CA LYS A 39 22.45 -7.84 -17.76
C LYS A 39 21.64 -6.62 -18.10
N HIS A 40 21.09 -5.98 -17.07
CA HIS A 40 20.21 -4.83 -17.18
C HIS A 40 20.79 -3.65 -16.40
N TYR A 41 20.39 -2.45 -16.81
CA TYR A 41 20.79 -1.22 -16.14
C TYR A 41 19.56 -0.36 -15.89
N ALA A 42 19.47 0.17 -14.68
CA ALA A 42 18.39 1.08 -14.29
C ALA A 42 19.00 2.40 -13.83
N PHE A 43 18.39 3.50 -14.27
CA PHE A 43 18.69 4.84 -13.78
C PHE A 43 17.43 5.51 -13.28
N SER A 44 17.46 5.92 -12.02
CA SER A 44 16.33 6.53 -11.33
C SER A 44 16.73 7.87 -10.74
N TYR A 45 15.80 8.82 -10.72
CA TYR A 45 15.99 10.12 -10.07
C TYR A 45 14.69 10.63 -9.46
N SER A 46 14.81 11.43 -8.41
CA SER A 46 13.70 12.03 -7.70
C SER A 46 13.97 13.50 -7.37
N LEU A 47 12.91 14.29 -7.32
CA LEU A 47 12.92 15.65 -6.84
C LEU A 47 11.62 15.90 -6.05
N ALA A 48 11.76 16.27 -4.79
CA ALA A 48 10.65 16.64 -3.93
C ALA A 48 10.90 18.02 -3.30
N GLY A 49 9.84 18.82 -3.23
CA GLY A 49 9.84 20.12 -2.58
C GLY A 49 8.62 20.26 -1.67
N ARG A 50 8.87 20.51 -0.39
CA ARG A 50 7.85 20.92 0.59
C ARG A 50 7.97 22.41 0.85
N TYR A 51 6.90 23.15 0.63
CA TYR A 51 6.82 24.59 0.92
C TYR A 51 5.98 24.84 2.17
N GLN A 52 6.55 25.55 3.14
CA GLN A 52 5.85 26.00 4.35
C GLN A 52 5.15 27.33 4.07
N PHE A 53 3.81 27.33 4.00
CA PHE A 53 3.04 28.56 3.78
C PHE A 53 2.99 29.42 5.06
N ASN A 54 2.86 28.77 6.21
CA ASN A 54 2.90 29.32 7.57
C ASN A 54 3.16 28.17 8.56
N ASP A 55 3.07 28.40 9.87
CA ASP A 55 3.39 27.36 10.87
C ASP A 55 2.50 26.11 10.81
N HIS A 56 1.33 26.16 10.15
CA HIS A 56 0.38 25.06 10.07
C HIS A 56 0.24 24.45 8.68
N TRP A 57 0.30 25.26 7.61
CA TRP A 57 0.07 24.81 6.24
C TRP A 57 1.39 24.52 5.52
N SER A 58 1.47 23.35 4.89
CA SER A 58 2.53 23.03 3.93
C SER A 58 2.02 22.37 2.66
N GLY A 59 2.66 22.66 1.53
CA GLY A 59 2.41 22.02 0.24
C GLY A 59 3.57 21.10 -0.13
N LEU A 60 3.28 19.98 -0.78
CA LEU A 60 4.26 19.04 -1.31
C LEU A 60 4.12 18.97 -2.83
N LEU A 61 5.24 19.02 -3.53
CA LEU A 61 5.36 18.64 -4.93
C LEU A 61 6.46 17.60 -5.03
N ARG A 62 6.20 16.48 -5.69
CA ARG A 62 7.19 15.43 -5.92
C ARG A 62 7.10 14.93 -7.35
N PHE A 63 8.27 14.70 -7.92
CA PHE A 63 8.46 14.03 -9.21
C PHE A 63 9.50 12.93 -9.05
N ASP A 64 9.17 11.73 -9.50
CA ASP A 64 10.09 10.60 -9.51
C ASP A 64 10.08 9.96 -10.90
N ARG A 65 11.27 9.59 -11.39
CA ARG A 65 11.42 8.62 -12.47
C ARG A 65 12.19 7.43 -11.91
N ALA A 66 11.58 6.27 -11.88
CA ALA A 66 12.26 5.05 -11.43
C ALA A 66 12.25 3.98 -12.51
N GLN A 67 13.32 3.20 -12.59
CA GLN A 67 13.39 2.02 -13.44
C GLN A 67 13.55 0.77 -12.59
N ARG A 68 12.82 -0.28 -12.97
CA ARG A 68 12.86 -1.60 -12.35
C ARG A 68 13.20 -2.64 -13.41
N VAL A 69 14.22 -3.43 -13.14
CA VAL A 69 14.58 -4.58 -13.97
C VAL A 69 13.65 -5.76 -13.66
N PRO A 70 13.22 -6.56 -14.65
CA PRO A 70 12.46 -7.78 -14.41
C PRO A 70 13.19 -8.75 -13.47
N GLY A 71 12.44 -9.35 -12.54
CA GLY A 71 12.89 -10.41 -11.67
C GLY A 71 13.11 -11.74 -12.41
N ALA A 72 13.78 -12.68 -11.75
CA ALA A 72 14.00 -14.01 -12.35
C ALA A 72 12.68 -14.79 -12.47
N GLU A 73 11.78 -14.62 -11.51
CA GLU A 73 10.43 -15.16 -11.51
C GLU A 73 9.58 -14.59 -12.65
N GLU A 74 9.71 -13.30 -12.96
CA GLU A 74 8.98 -12.67 -14.06
C GLU A 74 9.47 -13.18 -15.42
N LEU A 75 10.78 -13.44 -15.53
CA LEU A 75 11.42 -13.89 -16.78
C LEU A 75 11.33 -15.40 -17.03
N TYR A 76 11.41 -16.22 -15.98
CA TYR A 76 11.73 -17.65 -16.11
C TYR A 76 10.80 -18.60 -15.34
N SER A 77 9.73 -18.10 -14.71
CA SER A 77 8.74 -19.02 -14.11
C SER A 77 8.15 -19.94 -15.18
N ASP A 78 8.02 -21.21 -14.86
CA ASP A 78 7.33 -22.19 -15.69
C ASP A 78 6.89 -23.34 -14.80
N GLY A 79 5.85 -23.09 -14.00
CA GLY A 79 5.39 -24.12 -13.07
C GLY A 79 4.35 -23.71 -12.05
N PRO A 80 3.89 -24.69 -11.25
CA PRO A 80 2.99 -24.47 -10.13
C PRO A 80 3.62 -23.58 -9.05
N HIS A 81 2.93 -22.50 -8.71
CA HIS A 81 3.24 -21.64 -7.57
C HIS A 81 2.19 -21.86 -6.46
N VAL A 82 2.49 -22.80 -5.56
CA VAL A 82 1.53 -23.33 -4.57
C VAL A 82 0.93 -22.25 -3.67
N ALA A 83 1.69 -21.21 -3.31
CA ALA A 83 1.24 -20.15 -2.40
C ALA A 83 0.18 -19.22 -3.03
N THR A 84 0.25 -19.03 -4.35
CA THR A 84 -0.71 -18.22 -5.13
C THR A 84 -1.76 -19.09 -5.80
N ALA A 85 -1.55 -20.42 -5.73
CA ALA A 85 -2.39 -21.47 -6.25
C ALA A 85 -2.68 -21.31 -7.75
N THR A 86 -1.61 -20.99 -8.48
CA THR A 86 -1.58 -20.79 -9.92
C THR A 86 -0.43 -21.53 -10.58
N TYR A 87 -0.52 -21.68 -11.89
CA TYR A 87 0.63 -21.98 -12.75
C TYR A 87 1.15 -20.66 -13.30
N GLU A 88 2.40 -20.31 -13.02
CA GLU A 88 2.99 -19.04 -13.45
C GLU A 88 3.95 -19.26 -14.63
N LEU A 89 3.71 -18.50 -15.70
CA LEU A 89 4.50 -18.47 -16.92
C LEU A 89 5.27 -17.15 -16.96
N GLY A 90 6.59 -17.24 -16.99
CA GLY A 90 7.50 -16.13 -17.19
C GLY A 90 7.53 -15.72 -18.67
N ASP A 91 8.06 -14.53 -18.91
CA ASP A 91 8.28 -14.02 -20.24
C ASP A 91 9.72 -13.53 -20.35
N VAL A 92 10.52 -14.21 -21.17
CA VAL A 92 11.91 -13.84 -21.36
C VAL A 92 12.03 -12.52 -22.13
N ASP A 93 11.02 -12.06 -22.85
CA ASP A 93 11.14 -10.83 -23.64
C ASP A 93 10.88 -9.56 -22.81
N LEU A 94 10.56 -9.68 -21.52
CA LEU A 94 10.40 -8.52 -20.62
C LEU A 94 11.67 -7.67 -20.54
N SER A 95 11.46 -6.36 -20.52
CA SER A 95 12.48 -5.33 -20.40
C SER A 95 12.27 -4.47 -19.15
N GLU A 96 13.14 -3.49 -18.90
CA GLU A 96 13.04 -2.62 -17.74
C GLU A 96 11.74 -1.79 -17.73
N GLU A 97 10.93 -1.96 -16.68
CA GLU A 97 9.77 -1.12 -16.40
C GLU A 97 10.23 0.28 -15.98
N THR A 98 9.65 1.33 -16.57
CA THR A 98 9.95 2.73 -16.22
C THR A 98 8.71 3.42 -15.67
N SER A 99 8.75 3.83 -14.41
CA SER A 99 7.71 4.65 -13.79
C SER A 99 8.08 6.14 -13.79
N GLN A 100 7.08 6.98 -14.04
CA GLN A 100 7.13 8.43 -13.94
C GLN A 100 5.97 8.87 -13.06
N GLN A 101 6.29 9.27 -11.83
CA GLN A 101 5.33 9.64 -10.79
C GLN A 101 5.34 11.15 -10.58
N PHE A 102 4.14 11.73 -10.52
CA PHE A 102 3.92 13.10 -10.09
C PHE A 102 2.93 13.11 -8.93
N GLU A 103 3.29 13.78 -7.84
CA GLU A 103 2.49 13.86 -6.62
C GLU A 103 2.37 15.31 -6.15
N VAL A 104 1.16 15.69 -5.78
CA VAL A 104 0.83 16.99 -5.17
C VAL A 104 0.13 16.74 -3.85
N GLY A 105 0.65 17.33 -2.78
CA GLY A 105 0.12 17.20 -1.44
C GLY A 105 -0.18 18.54 -0.80
N VAL A 106 -1.19 18.57 0.07
CA VAL A 106 -1.43 19.66 1.01
C VAL A 106 -1.59 19.07 2.41
N HIS A 107 -0.91 19.70 3.37
CA HIS A 107 -0.90 19.27 4.76
C HIS A 107 -1.24 20.48 5.64
N TYR A 108 -2.08 20.25 6.62
CA TYR A 108 -2.40 21.17 7.70
C TYR A 108 -2.11 20.49 9.03
N ASP A 109 -1.29 21.11 9.87
CA ASP A 109 -0.90 20.57 11.17
C ASP A 109 -1.07 21.66 12.24
N ALA A 110 -2.00 21.41 13.16
CA ALA A 110 -2.27 22.25 14.32
C ALA A 110 -2.73 21.39 15.50
N ASP A 111 -2.70 21.93 16.71
CA ASP A 111 -3.01 21.19 17.95
C ASP A 111 -4.35 20.44 17.92
N ILE A 112 -5.38 21.02 17.30
CA ILE A 112 -6.75 20.46 17.29
C ILE A 112 -7.06 19.70 15.99
N LEU A 113 -6.37 20.02 14.90
CA LEU A 113 -6.71 19.50 13.57
C LEU A 113 -5.44 19.20 12.80
N HIS A 114 -5.35 17.95 12.35
CA HIS A 114 -4.36 17.48 11.41
C HIS A 114 -5.06 16.96 10.16
N TRP A 115 -4.65 17.42 8.99
CA TRP A 115 -5.21 17.01 7.70
C TRP A 115 -4.08 16.84 6.68
N GLU A 116 -4.10 15.70 5.98
CA GLU A 116 -3.29 15.44 4.78
C GLU A 116 -4.19 15.08 3.59
N LEU A 117 -3.88 15.62 2.41
CA LEU A 117 -4.47 15.20 1.13
C LEU A 117 -3.37 15.13 0.09
N ASN A 118 -3.18 13.95 -0.50
CA ASN A 118 -2.20 13.69 -1.55
C ASN A 118 -2.91 13.19 -2.80
N LEU A 119 -2.57 13.77 -3.95
CA LEU A 119 -3.01 13.36 -5.28
C LEU A 119 -1.78 12.86 -6.03
N PHE A 120 -1.87 11.68 -6.64
CA PHE A 120 -0.77 11.13 -7.43
C PHE A 120 -1.24 10.67 -8.81
N HIS A 121 -0.32 10.79 -9.77
CA HIS A 121 -0.47 10.26 -11.11
C HIS A 121 0.84 9.62 -11.53
N ASN A 122 0.79 8.33 -11.88
CA ASN A 122 1.93 7.57 -12.36
C ASN A 122 1.66 7.11 -13.78
N ARG A 123 2.63 7.34 -14.65
CA ARG A 123 2.71 6.68 -15.96
C ARG A 123 3.81 5.63 -15.89
N PHE A 124 3.51 4.45 -16.37
CA PHE A 124 4.45 3.37 -16.55
C PHE A 124 4.62 3.13 -18.04
N ASP A 125 5.86 3.22 -18.50
CA ASP A 125 6.25 2.62 -19.76
C ASP A 125 6.67 1.19 -19.43
N ASP A 126 6.15 0.20 -20.17
CA ASP A 126 6.52 -1.20 -19.99
C ASP A 126 6.20 -1.75 -18.57
N PHE A 127 4.99 -1.50 -18.05
CA PHE A 127 4.52 -2.04 -16.75
C PHE A 127 4.43 -3.57 -16.80
N ILE A 128 5.11 -4.25 -15.88
CA ILE A 128 5.11 -5.70 -15.77
C ILE A 128 4.01 -6.15 -14.82
N TYR A 129 3.11 -7.01 -15.29
CA TYR A 129 2.00 -7.53 -14.51
C TYR A 129 1.72 -8.99 -14.81
N LEU A 130 1.23 -9.71 -13.81
CA LEU A 130 0.81 -11.10 -13.96
C LEU A 130 -0.65 -11.15 -14.45
N ALA A 131 -0.81 -11.37 -15.76
CA ALA A 131 -2.10 -11.45 -16.45
C ALA A 131 -2.74 -12.83 -16.27
N ASP A 132 -4.06 -12.88 -16.14
CA ASP A 132 -4.80 -14.13 -16.16
C ASP A 132 -5.02 -14.58 -17.61
N THR A 133 -4.78 -15.86 -17.91
CA THR A 133 -4.87 -16.38 -19.29
C THR A 133 -6.26 -16.94 -19.62
N GLY A 134 -7.12 -17.13 -18.60
CA GLY A 134 -8.43 -17.75 -18.76
C GLY A 134 -8.40 -19.26 -19.02
N VAL A 135 -7.22 -19.90 -18.96
CA VAL A 135 -7.06 -21.35 -19.06
C VAL A 135 -6.41 -21.93 -17.81
N GLU A 136 -6.48 -23.25 -17.66
CA GLU A 136 -5.84 -23.98 -16.57
C GLU A 136 -4.71 -24.85 -17.12
N LEU A 137 -3.60 -24.91 -16.38
CA LEU A 137 -2.47 -25.81 -16.58
C LEU A 137 -2.25 -26.59 -15.29
N GLU A 138 -2.14 -27.92 -15.39
CA GLU A 138 -1.99 -28.80 -14.22
C GLU A 138 -3.04 -28.54 -13.11
N ASP A 139 -4.31 -28.38 -13.50
CA ASP A 139 -5.45 -28.08 -12.61
C ASP A 139 -5.31 -26.77 -11.80
N LEU A 140 -4.46 -25.85 -12.26
CA LEU A 140 -4.27 -24.53 -11.68
C LEU A 140 -4.56 -23.44 -12.73
N PRO A 141 -5.19 -22.31 -12.36
CA PRO A 141 -5.31 -21.16 -13.25
C PRO A 141 -3.94 -20.73 -13.73
N ALA A 142 -3.77 -20.66 -15.06
CA ALA A 142 -2.52 -20.24 -15.66
C ALA A 142 -2.48 -18.73 -15.76
N ARG A 143 -1.36 -18.14 -15.33
CA ARG A 143 -1.11 -16.71 -15.37
C ARG A 143 0.24 -16.44 -16.01
N GLN A 144 0.31 -15.41 -16.83
CA GLN A 144 1.50 -15.06 -17.60
C GLN A 144 2.00 -13.67 -17.21
N TRP A 145 3.29 -13.57 -16.91
CA TRP A 145 3.96 -12.29 -16.80
C TRP A 145 3.96 -11.60 -18.15
N SER A 146 3.41 -10.39 -18.18
CA SER A 146 3.19 -9.59 -19.40
C SER A 146 3.65 -8.16 -19.16
N GLN A 147 3.90 -7.42 -20.24
CA GLN A 147 4.36 -6.04 -20.20
C GLN A 147 3.51 -5.15 -21.10
N ALA A 148 3.07 -3.99 -20.59
CA ALA A 148 2.35 -2.99 -21.36
C ALA A 148 2.39 -1.61 -20.69
N ASP A 149 2.20 -0.54 -21.46
CA ASP A 149 2.09 0.81 -20.91
C ASP A 149 0.84 0.94 -20.02
N ALA A 150 0.99 1.59 -18.87
CA ALA A 150 -0.08 1.74 -17.90
C ALA A 150 -0.09 3.11 -17.22
N ARG A 151 -1.26 3.48 -16.70
CA ARG A 151 -1.41 4.67 -15.86
C ARG A 151 -2.15 4.37 -14.58
N PHE A 152 -1.66 4.95 -13.49
CA PHE A 152 -2.25 4.92 -12.17
C PHE A 152 -2.60 6.34 -11.77
N THR A 153 -3.79 6.55 -11.22
CA THR A 153 -4.19 7.84 -10.66
C THR A 153 -4.95 7.58 -9.39
N GLY A 154 -4.61 8.31 -8.34
CA GLY A 154 -5.24 8.10 -7.06
C GLY A 154 -5.14 9.30 -6.15
N LEU A 155 -5.80 9.15 -5.02
CA LEU A 155 -5.75 10.11 -3.95
C LEU A 155 -5.85 9.42 -2.59
N GLU A 156 -5.19 10.01 -1.62
CA GLU A 156 -5.19 9.58 -0.23
C GLU A 156 -5.46 10.79 0.65
N GLY A 157 -6.34 10.61 1.64
CA GLY A 157 -6.74 11.65 2.55
C GLY A 157 -6.81 11.14 3.98
N LEU A 158 -6.31 11.96 4.91
CA LEU A 158 -6.41 11.71 6.34
C LEU A 158 -6.83 13.00 7.03
N VAL A 159 -7.80 12.89 7.94
CA VAL A 159 -8.19 13.97 8.85
C VAL A 159 -8.22 13.41 10.26
N ARG A 160 -7.48 14.01 11.18
CA ARG A 160 -7.58 13.76 12.62
C ARG A 160 -8.02 15.04 13.29
N TYR A 161 -9.09 14.95 14.08
CA TYR A 161 -9.63 16.07 14.84
C TYR A 161 -9.65 15.72 16.32
N HIS A 162 -8.92 16.50 17.11
CA HIS A 162 -8.90 16.39 18.56
C HIS A 162 -10.18 17.04 19.10
N LEU A 163 -11.13 16.24 19.56
CA LEU A 163 -12.41 16.72 20.09
C LEU A 163 -12.24 17.48 21.42
N GLY A 164 -11.07 17.38 22.04
CA GLY A 164 -10.66 18.09 23.25
C GLY A 164 -10.77 17.24 24.53
N GLU A 165 -10.33 17.82 25.64
CA GLU A 165 -10.42 17.19 26.96
C GLU A 165 -11.82 17.34 27.56
N THR A 166 -12.39 16.22 27.99
CA THR A 166 -13.65 16.19 28.75
C THR A 166 -13.42 15.54 30.12
N ARG A 167 -14.41 15.63 31.01
CA ARG A 167 -14.38 14.91 32.30
C ARG A 167 -14.24 13.39 32.14
N VAL A 168 -14.64 12.86 30.97
CA VAL A 168 -14.64 11.43 30.69
C VAL A 168 -13.45 11.01 29.81
N GLY A 169 -12.50 11.90 29.53
CA GLY A 169 -11.31 11.61 28.72
C GLY A 169 -11.15 12.53 27.52
N HIS A 170 -10.07 12.31 26.77
CA HIS A 170 -9.84 12.94 25.48
C HIS A 170 -10.25 12.00 24.35
N PHE A 171 -10.65 12.61 23.24
CA PHE A 171 -11.12 11.88 22.08
C PHE A 171 -10.49 12.41 20.80
N ASP A 172 -10.07 11.50 19.94
CA ASP A 172 -9.56 11.78 18.61
C ASP A 172 -10.45 11.13 17.56
N LEU A 173 -11.05 11.95 16.69
CA LEU A 173 -11.80 11.47 15.54
C LEU A 173 -10.87 11.40 14.35
N THR A 174 -10.69 10.21 13.78
CA THR A 174 -9.88 10.02 12.57
C THR A 174 -10.74 9.58 11.39
N ALA A 175 -10.66 10.26 10.26
CA ALA A 175 -11.22 9.83 8.98
C ALA A 175 -10.08 9.56 7.99
N ARG A 176 -10.14 8.43 7.28
CA ARG A 176 -9.17 8.05 6.24
C ARG A 176 -9.89 7.69 4.95
N PHE A 177 -9.30 8.03 3.82
CA PHE A 177 -9.82 7.69 2.50
C PHE A 177 -8.68 7.38 1.55
N ASP A 178 -8.84 6.33 0.75
CA ASP A 178 -7.95 6.08 -0.39
C ASP A 178 -8.70 5.53 -1.59
N GLN A 179 -8.24 5.93 -2.76
CA GLN A 179 -8.73 5.43 -4.04
C GLN A 179 -7.58 5.42 -5.05
N VAL A 180 -7.49 4.33 -5.80
CA VAL A 180 -6.59 4.22 -6.95
C VAL A 180 -7.36 3.68 -8.15
N ARG A 181 -7.00 4.18 -9.32
CA ARG A 181 -7.42 3.66 -10.61
C ARG A 181 -6.18 3.35 -11.43
N ALA A 182 -6.04 2.09 -11.84
CA ALA A 182 -5.01 1.67 -12.78
C ALA A 182 -5.65 1.10 -14.05
N ARG A 183 -5.05 1.43 -15.21
CA ARG A 183 -5.50 1.00 -16.54
C ARG A 183 -4.29 0.84 -17.46
N LEU A 184 -4.42 -0.05 -18.43
CA LEU A 184 -3.52 -0.09 -19.59
C LEU A 184 -3.80 1.11 -20.50
N GLU A 185 -2.77 1.65 -21.16
CA GLU A 185 -2.92 2.79 -22.09
C GLU A 185 -3.74 2.41 -23.33
N GLU A 186 -3.58 1.18 -23.83
CA GLU A 186 -4.35 0.65 -24.96
C GLU A 186 -5.81 0.30 -24.60
N GLY A 187 -6.18 0.43 -23.32
CA GLY A 187 -7.48 0.11 -22.79
C GLY A 187 -7.50 -1.20 -22.01
N GLY A 188 -8.50 -1.34 -21.14
CA GLY A 188 -8.57 -2.44 -20.18
C GLY A 188 -8.09 -2.02 -18.78
N ASP A 189 -8.50 -2.81 -17.80
CA ASP A 189 -8.15 -2.62 -16.40
C ASP A 189 -7.01 -3.54 -16.01
N LEU A 190 -6.15 -3.06 -15.12
CA LEU A 190 -5.09 -3.88 -14.56
C LEU A 190 -5.64 -4.79 -13.46
N PRO A 191 -5.06 -6.00 -13.30
CA PRO A 191 -5.54 -6.94 -12.29
C PRO A 191 -5.18 -6.46 -10.89
N ARG A 192 -5.98 -6.88 -9.90
CA ARG A 192 -5.66 -6.77 -8.46
C ARG A 192 -5.45 -5.34 -7.99
N ILE A 193 -6.25 -4.41 -8.51
CA ILE A 193 -6.23 -3.00 -8.07
C ILE A 193 -7.15 -2.82 -6.88
N SER A 194 -6.64 -2.18 -5.82
CA SER A 194 -7.42 -1.97 -4.59
C SER A 194 -8.73 -1.22 -4.88
N PRO A 195 -9.86 -1.66 -4.31
CA PRO A 195 -11.07 -0.87 -4.28
C PRO A 195 -10.88 0.42 -3.46
N THR A 196 -11.83 1.34 -3.58
CA THR A 196 -11.89 2.53 -2.71
C THR A 196 -12.16 2.12 -1.26
N ARG A 197 -11.45 2.77 -0.33
CA ARG A 197 -11.59 2.52 1.11
C ARG A 197 -11.89 3.81 1.85
N PHE A 198 -12.73 3.69 2.88
CA PHE A 198 -13.05 4.77 3.81
C PHE A 198 -13.02 4.21 5.24
N GLY A 199 -12.25 4.85 6.10
CA GLY A 199 -12.12 4.50 7.52
C GLY A 199 -12.61 5.64 8.40
N LEU A 200 -13.32 5.31 9.47
CA LEU A 200 -13.71 6.23 10.53
C LEU A 200 -13.35 5.62 11.89
N GLY A 201 -12.49 6.29 12.64
CA GLY A 201 -12.01 5.87 13.95
C GLY A 201 -12.34 6.90 15.01
N LEU A 202 -12.67 6.42 16.22
CA LEU A 202 -12.74 7.23 17.43
C LEU A 202 -11.82 6.60 18.46
N ASP A 203 -10.74 7.30 18.78
CA ASP A 203 -9.82 6.93 19.84
C ASP A 203 -10.21 7.68 21.11
N TRP A 204 -10.08 7.02 22.26
CA TRP A 204 -10.43 7.53 23.57
C TRP A 204 -9.33 7.19 24.57
N LEU A 205 -9.00 8.15 25.41
CA LEU A 205 -7.96 8.00 26.41
C LEU A 205 -8.37 8.75 27.69
N HIS A 206 -8.24 8.07 28.83
CA HIS A 206 -8.62 8.60 30.14
C HIS A 206 -7.75 8.01 31.25
N ASN A 207 -6.79 8.79 31.75
CA ASN A 207 -5.75 8.32 32.67
C ASN A 207 -5.03 7.11 32.05
N GLU A 208 -4.97 5.99 32.77
CA GLU A 208 -4.35 4.74 32.30
C GLU A 208 -5.22 3.93 31.33
N TRP A 209 -6.44 4.39 31.01
CA TRP A 209 -7.30 3.73 30.04
C TRP A 209 -7.07 4.28 28.64
N SER A 210 -7.00 3.38 27.67
CA SER A 210 -7.09 3.68 26.24
C SER A 210 -8.13 2.77 25.60
N GLY A 211 -8.80 3.24 24.57
CA GLY A 211 -9.69 2.42 23.78
C GLY A 211 -10.00 3.06 22.44
N GLY A 212 -10.44 2.25 21.51
CA GLY A 212 -10.70 2.67 20.14
C GLY A 212 -11.88 1.94 19.54
N ILE A 213 -12.56 2.59 18.60
CA ILE A 213 -13.53 1.96 17.70
C ILE A 213 -13.20 2.41 16.28
N GLU A 214 -13.08 1.46 15.35
CA GLU A 214 -12.83 1.74 13.93
C GLU A 214 -13.86 1.05 13.04
N LEU A 215 -14.48 1.83 12.15
CA LEU A 215 -15.31 1.36 11.06
C LEU A 215 -14.54 1.48 9.75
N LEU A 216 -14.34 0.38 9.04
CA LEU A 216 -13.73 0.36 7.71
C LEU A 216 -14.77 -0.09 6.68
N ARG A 217 -15.04 0.77 5.69
CA ARG A 217 -15.78 0.42 4.47
C ARG A 217 -14.81 0.23 3.32
N VAL A 218 -14.84 -0.97 2.73
CA VAL A 218 -14.19 -1.25 1.45
C VAL A 218 -15.28 -1.36 0.39
N ALA A 219 -15.17 -0.55 -0.67
CA ALA A 219 -16.12 -0.58 -1.78
C ALA A 219 -16.00 -1.90 -2.58
N ALA A 220 -17.01 -2.21 -3.38
CA ALA A 220 -16.89 -3.29 -4.36
C ALA A 220 -15.84 -2.93 -5.41
N GLN A 221 -15.15 -3.94 -5.93
CA GLN A 221 -14.30 -3.80 -7.11
C GLN A 221 -14.99 -4.45 -8.31
N ASP A 222 -15.49 -3.59 -9.19
CA ASP A 222 -16.17 -3.99 -10.42
C ASP A 222 -15.32 -3.75 -11.68
N ARG A 223 -14.17 -3.11 -11.49
CA ARG A 223 -13.29 -2.67 -12.58
C ARG A 223 -12.05 -3.55 -12.60
N VAL A 224 -12.25 -4.74 -13.14
CA VAL A 224 -11.35 -5.90 -13.09
C VAL A 224 -10.70 -6.13 -14.45
N ALA A 225 -9.50 -6.72 -14.45
CA ALA A 225 -8.85 -7.16 -15.68
C ALA A 225 -9.64 -8.28 -16.37
N ASP A 226 -9.22 -8.62 -17.59
CA ASP A 226 -9.74 -9.79 -18.28
C ASP A 226 -9.54 -11.05 -17.43
N PHE A 227 -10.59 -11.88 -17.38
CA PHE A 227 -10.69 -13.13 -16.60
C PHE A 227 -10.59 -12.97 -15.07
N GLU A 228 -10.38 -11.77 -14.55
CA GLU A 228 -10.45 -11.49 -13.11
C GLU A 228 -11.91 -11.39 -12.65
N THR A 229 -12.21 -11.99 -11.49
CA THR A 229 -13.56 -11.96 -10.92
C THR A 229 -13.76 -10.74 -10.01
N ARG A 230 -14.92 -10.10 -10.13
CA ARG A 230 -15.35 -8.99 -9.25
C ARG A 230 -15.32 -9.38 -7.78
N THR A 231 -15.22 -8.40 -6.90
CA THR A 231 -15.22 -8.63 -5.45
C THR A 231 -16.19 -7.69 -4.77
N ASP A 232 -17.09 -8.26 -3.96
CA ASP A 232 -18.08 -7.51 -3.21
C ASP A 232 -17.41 -6.58 -2.17
N GLY A 233 -18.05 -5.45 -1.93
CA GLY A 233 -17.62 -4.50 -0.91
C GLY A 233 -18.12 -4.91 0.47
N TYR A 234 -17.31 -4.71 1.49
CA TYR A 234 -17.58 -5.15 2.86
C TYR A 234 -17.37 -4.03 3.87
N THR A 235 -17.95 -4.19 5.05
CA THR A 235 -17.79 -3.25 6.16
C THR A 235 -17.40 -4.00 7.42
N THR A 236 -16.29 -3.61 8.04
CA THR A 236 -15.85 -4.20 9.31
C THR A 236 -15.89 -3.17 10.43
N LEU A 237 -16.23 -3.63 11.63
CA LEU A 237 -16.13 -2.88 12.87
C LEU A 237 -15.04 -3.53 13.73
N SER A 238 -14.10 -2.75 14.25
CA SER A 238 -13.12 -3.19 15.23
C SER A 238 -13.20 -2.31 16.46
N ALA A 239 -12.86 -2.86 17.63
CA ALA A 239 -12.75 -2.11 18.86
C ALA A 239 -11.66 -2.67 19.76
N ASP A 240 -11.07 -1.82 20.58
CA ASP A 240 -10.09 -2.22 21.59
C ASP A 240 -10.26 -1.41 22.88
N LEU A 241 -9.77 -1.99 23.97
CA LEU A 241 -9.73 -1.38 25.29
C LEU A 241 -8.50 -1.91 26.02
N SER A 242 -7.70 -0.99 26.57
CA SER A 242 -6.49 -1.31 27.31
C SER A 242 -6.41 -0.50 28.60
N TYR A 243 -5.70 -1.07 29.57
CA TYR A 243 -5.43 -0.43 30.86
C TYR A 243 -3.96 -0.61 31.24
N GLY A 244 -3.26 0.52 31.38
CA GLY A 244 -1.89 0.60 31.87
C GLY A 244 -1.84 0.52 33.40
N PHE A 245 -0.80 -0.12 33.94
CA PHE A 245 -0.48 -0.05 35.37
C PHE A 245 0.98 -0.37 35.63
N GLU A 246 1.50 0.16 36.74
CA GLU A 246 2.83 -0.17 37.22
C GLU A 246 2.78 -1.30 38.25
N TRP A 247 3.66 -2.29 38.10
CA TRP A 247 3.85 -3.35 39.09
C TRP A 247 5.33 -3.71 39.22
N ALA A 248 5.84 -3.69 40.46
CA ALA A 248 7.24 -4.00 40.76
C ALA A 248 8.26 -3.19 39.93
N ALA A 249 8.05 -1.87 39.80
CA ALA A 249 8.87 -0.94 39.02
C ALA A 249 8.95 -1.30 37.52
N LYS A 250 7.91 -1.93 36.98
CA LYS A 250 7.74 -2.23 35.56
C LYS A 250 6.36 -1.81 35.11
N GLU A 251 6.27 -1.29 33.90
CA GLU A 251 5.01 -0.93 33.28
C GLU A 251 4.38 -2.15 32.59
N PHE A 252 3.09 -2.30 32.79
CA PHE A 252 2.26 -3.34 32.19
C PHE A 252 1.04 -2.73 31.52
N GLU A 253 0.53 -3.42 30.51
CA GLU A 253 -0.74 -3.12 29.86
C GLU A 253 -1.53 -4.41 29.73
N VAL A 254 -2.77 -4.41 30.21
CA VAL A 254 -3.76 -5.45 29.89
C VAL A 254 -4.65 -4.92 28.77
N PHE A 255 -4.95 -5.74 27.77
CA PHE A 255 -5.77 -5.31 26.65
C PHE A 255 -6.76 -6.39 26.21
N VAL A 256 -7.86 -5.93 25.63
CA VAL A 256 -8.78 -6.72 24.83
C VAL A 256 -8.95 -6.04 23.47
N GLN A 257 -8.86 -6.82 22.39
CA GLN A 257 -9.05 -6.36 21.03
C GLN A 257 -10.07 -7.25 20.32
N GLY A 258 -11.06 -6.61 19.70
CA GLY A 258 -12.01 -7.23 18.80
C GLY A 258 -11.80 -6.74 17.37
N ARG A 259 -11.67 -7.68 16.43
CA ARG A 259 -11.59 -7.40 14.99
C ARG A 259 -12.80 -8.00 14.28
N ASN A 260 -13.31 -7.29 13.28
CA ASN A 260 -14.46 -7.72 12.49
C ASN A 260 -15.65 -8.15 13.38
N LEU A 261 -16.03 -7.29 14.33
CA LEU A 261 -17.09 -7.53 15.31
C LEU A 261 -18.46 -7.78 14.67
N THR A 262 -18.65 -7.29 13.43
CA THR A 262 -19.81 -7.56 12.57
C THR A 262 -19.86 -8.98 12.01
N ASP A 263 -18.77 -9.75 12.12
CA ASP A 263 -18.63 -11.10 11.55
C ASP A 263 -18.78 -11.12 10.02
N GLU A 264 -18.35 -10.04 9.37
CA GLU A 264 -18.47 -9.84 7.92
C GLU A 264 -17.55 -10.80 7.18
N GLN A 265 -18.07 -11.52 6.18
CA GLN A 265 -17.24 -12.32 5.29
C GLN A 265 -16.60 -11.41 4.25
N ALA A 266 -15.33 -11.06 4.46
CA ALA A 266 -14.60 -10.15 3.59
C ALA A 266 -13.58 -10.87 2.71
N ARG A 267 -13.40 -10.41 1.47
CA ARG A 267 -12.39 -10.90 0.53
C ARG A 267 -11.50 -9.74 0.08
N VAL A 268 -10.19 -9.96 0.09
CA VAL A 268 -9.23 -8.93 -0.35
C VAL A 268 -9.07 -9.03 -1.85
N HIS A 269 -9.59 -8.05 -2.61
CA HIS A 269 -9.57 -8.09 -4.07
C HIS A 269 -8.15 -8.25 -4.66
N THR A 270 -7.15 -7.65 -4.01
CA THR A 270 -5.75 -7.72 -4.47
C THR A 270 -5.07 -9.08 -4.22
N SER A 271 -5.72 -10.00 -3.49
CA SER A 271 -5.19 -11.32 -3.18
C SER A 271 -5.42 -12.29 -4.34
N LEU A 272 -4.35 -12.97 -4.77
CA LEU A 272 -4.38 -14.03 -5.79
C LEU A 272 -5.26 -15.22 -5.38
N ILE A 273 -5.49 -15.41 -4.07
CA ILE A 273 -6.28 -16.49 -3.48
C ILE A 273 -7.58 -16.00 -2.83
N LYS A 274 -8.08 -14.81 -3.19
CA LYS A 274 -9.29 -14.21 -2.61
C LYS A 274 -10.52 -15.12 -2.65
N ASP A 275 -10.58 -16.03 -3.61
CA ASP A 275 -11.70 -16.96 -3.79
C ASP A 275 -11.62 -18.18 -2.86
N ARG A 276 -10.42 -18.48 -2.34
CA ARG A 276 -10.14 -19.62 -1.45
C ARG A 276 -9.91 -19.23 0.01
N ALA A 277 -9.36 -18.04 0.25
CA ALA A 277 -8.98 -17.55 1.56
C ALA A 277 -9.62 -16.18 1.85
N PRO A 278 -10.89 -16.15 2.32
CA PRO A 278 -11.47 -14.92 2.86
C PRO A 278 -10.72 -14.48 4.14
N LEU A 279 -10.90 -13.22 4.52
CA LEU A 279 -10.40 -12.71 5.80
C LEU A 279 -11.04 -13.48 6.97
N PRO A 280 -10.35 -13.58 8.12
CA PRO A 280 -10.96 -14.09 9.33
C PRO A 280 -12.28 -13.38 9.65
N GLY A 281 -13.27 -14.15 10.13
CA GLY A 281 -14.49 -13.62 10.70
C GLY A 281 -14.23 -12.88 12.02
N ARG A 282 -15.23 -12.81 12.89
CA ARG A 282 -15.07 -12.16 14.19
C ARG A 282 -13.95 -12.80 15.01
N ASN A 283 -13.01 -11.98 15.45
CA ASN A 283 -11.87 -12.39 16.26
C ASN A 283 -11.79 -11.55 17.54
N LEU A 284 -11.59 -12.22 18.68
CA LEU A 284 -11.34 -11.59 19.97
C LEU A 284 -9.99 -12.07 20.51
N ALA A 285 -9.14 -11.12 20.88
CA ALA A 285 -7.86 -11.36 21.52
C ALA A 285 -7.80 -10.63 22.86
N PHE A 286 -7.15 -11.23 23.85
CA PHE A 286 -6.79 -10.59 25.10
C PHE A 286 -5.31 -10.85 25.36
N GLY A 287 -4.65 -9.95 26.06
CA GLY A 287 -3.23 -10.12 26.35
C GLY A 287 -2.71 -9.20 27.43
N VAL A 288 -1.45 -9.44 27.77
CA VAL A 288 -0.68 -8.60 28.68
C VAL A 288 0.63 -8.25 27.99
N ARG A 289 1.00 -6.97 28.03
CA ARG A 289 2.29 -6.45 27.56
C ARG A 289 3.08 -5.95 28.77
N SER A 290 4.39 -6.13 28.74
CA SER A 290 5.32 -5.62 29.76
C SER A 290 6.41 -4.83 29.05
N PHE A 291 6.70 -3.64 29.56
CA PHE A 291 7.76 -2.77 29.06
C PHE A 291 8.94 -2.81 30.06
N PHE A 292 10.15 -3.02 29.53
CA PHE A 292 11.38 -3.21 30.32
C PHE A 292 12.57 -2.52 29.66
#